data_AF-A0A5R2N426-F1
#
_entry.id   AF-A0A5R2N426-F1
#
_cell.length_a   1.000
_cell.length_b   1.000
_cell.length_c   1.000
_cell.angle_alpha   90.00
_cell.angle_beta   90.00
_cell.angle_gamma   90.00
#
_symmetry.space_group_name_H-M   'P 1'
#
loop_
_entity.id
_entity.type
_entity.pdbx_description
1 polymer ?
#
loop_
_entity_poly.entity_id
_entity_poly.type
_entity_poly.pdbx_seq_one_letter_code
_entity_poly.pdbx_strand_id
1 'polypeptide(L)'
;AFTSSATAARFRDEAPDNLASLLGFFARENATVFAEVMQAIANDGPGVTRAEAAGLAMPTLVIGSGIDLVHPLATARELAETIPKAIFTEVTPKATDKDRHFAEIRAAIGGFFDRNFNNQDQS
;
A
#
# COMPACT_ATOMS: atom_id res chain seq x y z
N ALA A 1 -9.83 23.70 12.35
CA ALA A 1 -10.32 22.36 11.96
C ALA A 1 -9.26 21.69 11.07
N PHE A 2 -9.17 20.35 11.03
CA PHE A 2 -8.13 19.63 10.26
C PHE A 2 -7.98 20.10 8.80
N THR A 3 -9.09 20.39 8.12
CA THR A 3 -9.15 20.86 6.73
C THR A 3 -8.35 22.14 6.43
N SER A 4 -8.13 22.99 7.43
CA SER A 4 -7.38 24.25 7.32
C SER A 4 -5.93 24.12 7.79
N SER A 5 -5.47 22.92 8.12
CA SER A 5 -4.11 22.67 8.61
C SER A 5 -3.09 22.59 7.46
N ALA A 6 -1.81 22.82 7.79
CA ALA A 6 -0.70 22.61 6.86
C ALA A 6 -0.64 21.15 6.36
N THR A 7 -0.98 20.17 7.21
CA THR A 7 -1.07 18.76 6.82
C THR A 7 -2.13 18.53 5.74
N ALA A 8 -3.33 19.11 5.88
CA ALA A 8 -4.37 18.97 4.88
C ALA A 8 -4.03 19.72 3.58
N ALA A 9 -3.29 20.82 3.65
CA ALA A 9 -2.74 21.49 2.46
C ALA A 9 -1.76 20.58 1.72
N ARG A 10 -0.77 20.03 2.42
CA ARG A 10 0.20 19.09 1.86
C ARG A 10 -0.47 17.89 1.18
N PHE A 11 -1.42 17.25 1.86
CA PHE A 11 -2.11 16.08 1.29
C PHE A 11 -2.97 16.45 0.07
N ARG A 12 -3.50 17.67 0.00
CA ARG A 12 -4.25 18.11 -1.18
C ARG A 12 -3.38 18.16 -2.43
N ASP A 13 -2.14 18.58 -2.26
CA ASP A 13 -1.19 18.77 -3.36
C ASP A 13 -0.45 17.48 -3.71
N GLU A 14 -0.06 16.70 -2.69
CA GLU A 14 0.81 15.53 -2.84
C GLU A 14 0.07 14.19 -2.87
N ALA A 15 -1.12 14.08 -2.25
CA ALA A 15 -1.85 12.82 -2.15
C ALA A 15 -3.36 12.97 -1.90
N PRO A 16 -4.12 13.44 -2.92
CA PRO A 16 -5.53 13.78 -2.77
C PRO A 16 -6.42 12.59 -2.35
N ASP A 17 -6.06 11.37 -2.74
CA ASP A 17 -6.75 10.15 -2.30
C ASP A 17 -6.56 9.85 -0.81
N ASN A 18 -5.35 10.08 -0.27
CA ASN A 18 -5.13 9.99 1.18
C ASN A 18 -5.93 11.09 1.90
N LEU A 19 -6.00 12.32 1.35
CA LEU A 19 -6.83 13.39 1.93
C LEU A 19 -8.31 12.99 1.98
N ALA A 20 -8.84 12.48 0.87
CA ALA A 20 -10.23 12.03 0.79
C ALA A 20 -10.55 10.96 1.83
N SER A 21 -9.63 10.01 2.03
CA SER A 21 -9.75 8.96 3.04
C SER A 21 -9.77 9.54 4.46
N LEU A 22 -8.84 10.44 4.77
CA LEU A 22 -8.78 11.13 6.07
C LEU A 22 -10.04 11.93 6.36
N LEU A 23 -10.54 12.71 5.39
CA LEU A 23 -11.79 13.46 5.53
C LEU A 23 -12.99 12.53 5.72
N GLY A 24 -13.02 11.40 5.02
CA GLY A 24 -14.02 10.35 5.20
C GLY A 24 -14.05 9.79 6.62
N PHE A 25 -12.90 9.71 7.30
CA PHE A 25 -12.83 9.26 8.70
C PHE A 25 -13.49 10.24 9.68
N PHE A 26 -13.36 11.55 9.46
CA PHE A 26 -14.05 12.56 10.28
C PHE A 26 -15.57 12.57 10.05
N ALA A 27 -16.03 12.15 8.87
CA ALA A 27 -17.45 12.14 8.51
C ALA A 27 -18.23 10.90 9.00
N ARG A 28 -17.55 9.94 9.65
CA ARG A 28 -18.19 8.70 10.13
C ARG A 28 -19.12 8.99 11.31
N GLU A 29 -20.26 8.30 11.37
CA GLU A 29 -21.18 8.37 12.51
C GLU A 29 -20.51 7.98 13.84
N ASN A 30 -19.51 7.09 13.78
CA ASN A 30 -18.75 6.62 14.94
C ASN A 30 -17.34 7.24 15.04
N ALA A 31 -17.14 8.48 14.57
CA ALA A 31 -15.82 9.11 14.45
C ALA A 31 -14.96 9.03 15.73
N THR A 32 -15.53 9.23 16.92
CA THR A 32 -14.77 9.15 18.19
C THR A 32 -14.20 7.76 18.45
N VAL A 33 -15.00 6.70 18.26
CA VAL A 33 -14.54 5.31 18.40
C VAL A 33 -13.55 4.96 17.30
N PHE A 34 -13.79 5.45 16.08
CA PHE A 34 -12.88 5.22 14.97
C PHE A 34 -11.52 5.92 15.16
N ALA A 35 -11.46 7.02 15.91
CA ALA A 35 -10.19 7.67 16.25
C ALA A 35 -9.28 6.77 17.10
N GLU A 36 -9.84 5.96 18.00
CA GLU A 36 -9.08 4.97 18.78
C GLU A 36 -8.47 3.91 17.85
N VAL A 37 -9.23 3.43 16.86
CA VAL A 37 -8.73 2.49 15.84
C VAL A 37 -7.62 3.12 15.01
N MET A 38 -7.78 4.37 14.57
CA MET A 38 -6.75 5.07 13.81
C MET A 38 -5.45 5.26 14.62
N GLN A 39 -5.58 5.54 15.92
CA GLN A 39 -4.42 5.63 16.81
C GLN A 39 -3.76 4.26 17.00
N ALA A 40 -4.54 3.19 17.14
CA ALA A 40 -4.01 1.83 17.20
C ALA A 40 -3.24 1.48 15.92
N ILE A 41 -3.81 1.75 14.74
CA ILE A 41 -3.15 1.50 13.44
C ILE A 41 -1.86 2.31 13.31
N ALA A 42 -1.86 3.59 13.70
CA ALA A 42 -0.67 4.45 13.62
C ALA A 42 0.45 4.02 14.58
N ASN A 43 0.10 3.37 15.69
CA ASN A 43 1.05 2.81 16.64
C ASN A 43 1.43 1.36 16.33
N ASP A 44 0.72 0.72 15.41
CA ASP A 44 1.03 -0.63 14.97
C ASP A 44 2.14 -0.62 13.93
N GLY A 45 2.83 -1.75 13.81
CA GLY A 45 3.83 -1.99 12.79
C GLY A 45 3.39 -3.15 11.89
N PRO A 46 4.22 -3.53 10.90
CA PRO A 46 3.91 -4.69 10.05
C PRO A 46 3.94 -6.03 10.80
N GLY A 47 4.19 -6.04 12.12
CA GLY A 47 4.31 -7.26 12.94
C GLY A 47 5.50 -8.15 12.59
N VAL A 48 6.35 -7.71 11.65
CA VAL A 48 7.53 -8.43 11.16
C VAL A 48 8.74 -7.50 11.16
N THR A 49 9.84 -8.00 11.69
CA THR A 49 11.15 -7.34 11.63
C THR A 49 11.76 -7.50 10.24
N ARG A 50 12.76 -6.65 9.92
CA ARG A 50 13.55 -6.80 8.70
C ARG A 50 14.22 -8.18 8.60
N ALA A 51 14.69 -8.73 9.72
CA ALA A 51 15.34 -10.04 9.75
C ALA A 51 14.35 -11.16 9.42
N GLU A 52 13.13 -11.09 9.94
CA GLU A 52 12.06 -12.05 9.61
C GLU A 52 11.66 -11.93 8.14
N ALA A 53 11.53 -10.72 7.61
CA ALA A 53 11.27 -10.49 6.19
C ALA A 53 12.39 -11.05 5.29
N ALA A 54 13.66 -10.87 5.68
CA ALA A 54 14.81 -11.44 4.97
C ALA A 54 14.87 -12.98 5.03
N GLY A 55 14.22 -13.59 6.03
CA GLY A 55 14.07 -15.04 6.17
C GLY A 55 12.98 -15.65 5.28
N LEU A 56 12.15 -14.85 4.60
CA LEU A 56 11.09 -15.35 3.73
C LEU A 56 11.66 -16.03 2.49
N ALA A 57 11.44 -17.35 2.38
CA ALA A 57 11.97 -18.19 1.31
C ALA A 57 10.98 -18.47 0.16
N MET A 58 9.75 -17.96 0.26
CA MET A 58 8.71 -18.08 -0.76
C MET A 58 8.76 -16.93 -1.78
N PRO A 59 8.34 -17.16 -3.04
CA PRO A 59 8.09 -16.06 -3.98
C PRO A 59 7.18 -15.01 -3.35
N THR A 60 7.51 -13.74 -3.55
CA THR A 60 6.73 -12.62 -2.99
C THR A 60 6.50 -11.57 -4.08
N LEU A 61 5.29 -11.02 -4.16
CA LEU A 61 4.99 -9.87 -4.99
C LEU A 61 4.81 -8.65 -4.10
N VAL A 62 5.58 -7.60 -4.36
CA VAL A 62 5.41 -6.29 -3.74
C VAL A 62 4.89 -5.32 -4.78
N ILE A 63 3.71 -4.76 -4.54
CA ILE A 63 3.08 -3.77 -5.42
C ILE A 63 3.18 -2.41 -4.74
N GLY A 64 3.83 -1.45 -5.40
CA GLY A 64 3.89 -0.06 -4.97
C GLY A 64 3.04 0.85 -5.85
N SER A 65 2.54 1.94 -5.29
CA SER A 65 1.90 3.03 -6.03
C SER A 65 2.53 4.34 -5.63
N GLY A 66 2.82 5.20 -6.61
CA GLY A 66 3.16 6.60 -6.33
C GLY A 66 1.96 7.36 -5.75
N ILE A 67 2.21 8.59 -5.27
CA ILE A 67 1.17 9.49 -4.75
C ILE A 67 0.43 8.85 -3.55
N ASP A 68 1.19 8.22 -2.64
CA ASP A 68 0.70 7.72 -1.36
C ASP A 68 1.63 8.19 -0.25
N LEU A 69 1.14 9.10 0.59
CA LEU A 69 1.86 9.61 1.76
C LEU A 69 1.70 8.72 3.00
N VAL A 70 0.73 7.81 3.00
CA VAL A 70 0.52 6.84 4.08
C VAL A 70 1.41 5.62 3.87
N HIS A 71 1.56 5.16 2.63
CA HIS A 71 2.45 4.06 2.25
C HIS A 71 3.42 4.52 1.14
N PRO A 72 4.54 5.18 1.51
CA PRO A 72 5.48 5.68 0.53
C PRO A 72 6.02 4.58 -0.39
N LEU A 73 6.16 4.91 -1.68
CA LEU A 73 6.74 4.00 -2.68
C LEU A 73 8.14 3.46 -2.28
N ALA A 74 8.92 4.28 -1.57
CA ALA A 74 10.22 3.88 -1.04
C ALA A 74 10.12 2.67 -0.09
N THR A 75 9.08 2.59 0.74
CA THR A 75 8.83 1.46 1.64
C THR A 75 8.53 0.18 0.86
N ALA A 76 7.79 0.28 -0.26
CA ALA A 76 7.53 -0.88 -1.12
C ALA A 76 8.82 -1.39 -1.79
N ARG A 77 9.69 -0.47 -2.23
CA ARG A 77 11.00 -0.82 -2.81
C ARG A 77 11.91 -1.49 -1.78
N GLU A 78 11.99 -0.90 -0.60
CA GLU A 78 12.77 -1.43 0.53
C GLU A 78 12.32 -2.83 0.96
N LEU A 79 11.00 -3.08 0.97
CA LEU A 79 10.46 -4.40 1.28
C LEU A 79 10.84 -5.43 0.21
N ALA A 80 10.78 -5.05 -1.07
CA ALA A 80 11.19 -5.91 -2.17
C ALA A 80 12.70 -6.21 -2.17
N GLU A 81 13.53 -5.25 -1.76
CA GLU A 81 14.98 -5.45 -1.59
C GLU A 81 15.30 -6.34 -0.38
N THR A 82 14.46 -6.29 0.65
CA THR A 82 14.66 -7.07 1.88
C THR A 82 14.32 -8.54 1.68
N ILE A 83 13.28 -8.85 0.91
CA ILE A 83 12.78 -10.23 0.73
C ILE A 83 13.52 -10.89 -0.45
N PRO A 84 14.27 -11.99 -0.24
CA PRO A 84 15.18 -12.54 -1.26
C PRO A 84 14.53 -12.93 -2.59
N LYS A 85 13.26 -13.36 -2.58
CA LYS A 85 12.51 -13.78 -3.76
C LYS A 85 11.35 -12.83 -4.08
N ALA A 86 11.44 -11.58 -3.64
CA ALA A 86 10.44 -10.59 -4.00
C ALA A 86 10.65 -10.08 -5.42
N ILE A 87 9.53 -9.86 -6.11
CA ILE A 87 9.45 -9.03 -7.30
C ILE A 87 8.70 -7.76 -6.95
N PHE A 88 9.20 -6.64 -7.45
CA PHE A 88 8.56 -5.34 -7.30
C PHE A 88 7.86 -4.95 -8.60
N THR A 89 6.63 -4.43 -8.48
CA THR A 89 5.98 -3.71 -9.56
C THR A 89 5.39 -2.42 -9.04
N GLU A 90 5.57 -1.36 -9.82
CA GLU A 90 4.89 -0.09 -9.59
C GLU A 90 3.64 -0.04 -10.47
N VAL A 91 2.53 0.42 -9.90
CA VAL A 91 1.28 0.63 -10.64
C VAL A 91 0.96 2.11 -10.72
N THR A 92 0.15 2.46 -11.72
CA THR A 92 -0.38 3.81 -11.91
C THR A 92 -1.05 4.28 -10.62
N PRO A 93 -0.75 5.50 -10.12
CA PRO A 93 -1.42 6.03 -8.95
C PRO A 93 -2.94 6.09 -9.15
N LYS A 94 -3.68 5.62 -8.15
CA LYS A 94 -5.15 5.61 -8.17
C LYS A 94 -5.74 7.01 -8.39
N ALA A 95 -5.11 8.03 -7.82
CA ALA A 95 -5.48 9.43 -7.98
C ALA A 95 -5.31 9.93 -9.42
N THR A 96 -4.42 9.31 -10.21
CA THR A 96 -4.17 9.67 -11.61
C THR A 96 -5.14 8.95 -12.54
N ASP A 97 -5.28 7.63 -12.38
CA ASP A 97 -6.21 6.80 -13.16
C ASP A 97 -6.63 5.57 -12.34
N LYS A 98 -7.85 5.64 -11.82
CA LYS A 98 -8.41 4.61 -10.94
C LYS A 98 -8.63 3.29 -11.66
N ASP A 99 -9.12 3.31 -12.90
CA ASP A 99 -9.44 2.09 -13.63
C ASP A 99 -8.16 1.36 -14.05
N ARG A 100 -7.18 2.12 -14.51
CA ARG A 100 -5.85 1.60 -14.83
C ARG A 100 -5.12 1.06 -13.60
N HIS A 101 -5.16 1.77 -12.47
CA HIS A 101 -4.58 1.32 -11.21
C HIS A 101 -5.07 -0.10 -10.84
N PHE A 102 -6.39 -0.32 -10.85
CA PHE A 102 -6.94 -1.63 -10.53
C PHE A 102 -6.69 -2.68 -11.60
N ALA A 103 -6.66 -2.30 -12.88
CA ALA A 103 -6.31 -3.21 -13.97
C ALA A 103 -4.86 -3.72 -13.83
N GLU A 104 -3.92 -2.82 -13.53
CA GLU A 104 -2.50 -3.16 -13.35
C GLU A 104 -2.26 -4.00 -12.10
N ILE A 105 -2.95 -3.73 -10.98
CA ILE A 105 -2.90 -4.60 -9.78
C ILE A 105 -3.35 -6.02 -10.12
N ARG A 106 -4.50 -6.17 -10.80
CA ARG A 106 -5.02 -7.48 -11.17
C ARG A 106 -4.07 -8.22 -12.10
N ALA A 107 -3.50 -7.52 -13.08
CA ALA A 107 -2.53 -8.08 -14.01
C ALA A 107 -1.24 -8.53 -13.29
N ALA A 108 -0.74 -7.74 -12.32
CA ALA A 108 0.43 -8.08 -11.52
C ALA A 108 0.20 -9.34 -10.68
N ILE A 109 -0.96 -9.43 -10.01
CA ILE A 109 -1.34 -10.59 -9.20
C ILE A 109 -1.49 -11.84 -10.09
N GLY A 110 -2.21 -11.72 -11.20
CA GLY A 110 -2.39 -12.82 -12.15
C GLY A 110 -1.07 -13.34 -12.70
N GLY A 111 -0.22 -12.45 -13.22
CA GLY A 111 1.10 -12.82 -13.74
C GLY A 111 2.04 -13.39 -12.68
N PHE A 112 1.91 -12.98 -11.42
CA PHE A 112 2.66 -13.59 -10.32
C PHE A 112 2.20 -15.03 -10.07
N PHE A 113 0.89 -15.30 -10.05
CA PHE A 113 0.38 -16.65 -9.86
C PHE A 113 0.76 -17.58 -11.01
N ASP A 114 0.65 -17.11 -12.25
CA ASP A 114 1.00 -17.92 -13.43
C ASP A 114 2.46 -18.37 -13.42
N ARG A 115 3.38 -17.47 -13.06
CA ARG A 115 4.82 -17.75 -13.05
C ARG A 115 5.25 -18.67 -11.92
N ASN A 116 4.61 -18.58 -10.76
CA ASN A 116 5.10 -19.23 -9.54
C ASN A 116 4.32 -20.48 -9.15
N PHE A 117 3.07 -20.64 -9.60
CA PHE A 117 2.18 -21.70 -9.10
C PHE A 117 1.46 -22.49 -10.21
N ASN A 118 1.01 -21.84 -11.29
CA ASN A 118 0.23 -22.56 -12.32
C ASN A 118 1.08 -23.36 -13.32
N ASN A 119 2.38 -23.12 -13.40
CA ASN A 119 3.31 -23.86 -14.29
C ASN A 119 3.99 -25.08 -13.62
N GLN A 120 3.51 -25.52 -12.45
CA GLN A 120 4.12 -26.62 -11.69
C GLN A 120 3.65 -28.03 -12.13
N ASP A 121 2.63 -28.13 -12.99
CA ASP A 121 2.04 -29.42 -13.43
C ASP A 121 2.65 -29.99 -14.73
N GLN A 122 3.82 -29.51 -15.19
CA GLN A 122 4.54 -30.09 -16.32
C GLN A 122 5.94 -30.55 -15.90
N SER A 123 6.02 -31.67 -15.17
CA SER A 123 7.24 -32.46 -14.99
C SER A 123 6.90 -33.93 -14.76
#